data_AF-A0A078AKZ4-F1
#
_entry.id   AF-A0A078AKZ4-F1
#
_cell.length_a   1.000
_cell.length_b   1.000
_cell.length_c   1.000
_cell.angle_alpha   90.00
_cell.angle_beta   90.00
_cell.angle_gamma   90.00
#
_symmetry.space_group_name_H-M   'P 1'
#
loop_
_entity.id
_entity.type
_entity.pdbx_description
1 polymer ?
#
loop_
_entity_poly.entity_id
_entity_poly.type
_entity_poly.pdbx_seq_one_letter_code
_entity_poly.pdbx_strand_id
1 'polypeptide(L)'
;MSILDKQVFNSKQLGLYDQKLRQLVDESYDFCLYRCAEKPGNIQTCKESCFKDIIVPFRFKNHASRDEEDNLYRKCLAQKFPSIKHEDYIDCTNLLHKDRLKMIGDQLVSISENTLNIIH
;
A
#
# COMPACT_ATOMS: atom_id res chain seq x y z
N MET A 1 -27.69 11.80 -0.43
CA MET A 1 -26.23 11.94 -0.60
C MET A 1 -25.72 12.79 0.55
N SER A 2 -25.03 12.15 1.48
CA SER A 2 -24.55 12.85 2.67
C SER A 2 -23.34 13.72 2.29
N ILE A 3 -23.07 14.77 3.07
CA ILE A 3 -21.96 15.72 2.86
C ILE A 3 -20.58 15.01 2.86
N LEU A 4 -20.51 13.75 3.31
CA LEU A 4 -19.33 12.89 3.26
C LEU A 4 -19.01 12.34 1.86
N ASP A 5 -19.96 12.33 0.91
CA ASP A 5 -19.76 11.79 -0.44
C ASP A 5 -19.05 12.77 -1.41
N LYS A 6 -18.75 13.99 -0.97
CA LYS A 6 -18.10 15.05 -1.76
C LYS A 6 -16.72 15.47 -1.24
N GLN A 7 -16.03 14.61 -0.50
CA GLN A 7 -14.63 14.88 -0.19
C GLN A 7 -13.79 14.59 -1.43
N VAL A 8 -13.24 15.66 -2.04
CA VAL A 8 -12.12 15.54 -2.96
C VAL A 8 -11.00 14.89 -2.17
N PHE A 9 -10.66 13.65 -2.49
CA PHE A 9 -9.57 12.97 -1.80
C PHE A 9 -8.26 13.69 -2.10
N ASN A 10 -7.64 14.22 -1.05
CA ASN A 10 -6.41 14.99 -1.17
C ASN A 10 -5.25 14.04 -1.50
N SER A 11 -4.77 14.08 -2.74
CA SER A 11 -3.62 13.29 -3.19
C SER A 11 -2.38 13.46 -2.29
N LYS A 12 -2.23 14.61 -1.61
CA LYS A 12 -1.17 14.82 -0.63
C LYS A 12 -1.31 13.91 0.59
N GLN A 13 -2.53 13.69 1.09
CA GLN A 13 -2.75 12.80 2.23
C GLN A 13 -2.45 11.35 1.86
N LEU A 14 -2.85 10.92 0.67
CA LEU A 14 -2.53 9.59 0.16
C LEU A 14 -1.00 9.38 0.07
N GLY A 15 -0.28 10.36 -0.48
CA GLY A 15 1.19 10.31 -0.54
C GLY A 15 1.86 10.20 0.84
N LEU A 16 1.30 10.85 1.87
CA LEU A 16 1.78 10.72 3.24
C LEU A 16 1.56 9.31 3.81
N TYR A 17 0.41 8.68 3.53
CA TYR A 17 0.14 7.32 3.97
C TYR A 17 1.04 6.30 3.27
N ASP A 18 1.27 6.45 1.96
CA ASP A 18 2.23 5.63 1.21
C ASP A 18 3.65 5.77 1.77
N GLN A 19 4.08 7.00 2.11
CA GLN A 19 5.39 7.23 2.70
C GLN A 19 5.52 6.55 4.07
N LYS A 20 4.50 6.69 4.94
CA LYS A 20 4.48 6.04 6.25
C LYS A 20 4.52 4.51 6.14
N LEU A 21 3.73 3.95 5.23
CA LEU A 21 3.74 2.51 4.97
C LEU A 21 5.13 2.04 4.54
N ARG A 22 5.77 2.76 3.61
CA ARG A 22 7.14 2.42 3.19
C ARG A 22 8.13 2.48 4.35
N GLN A 23 8.06 3.52 5.17
CA GLN A 23 8.92 3.65 6.34
C GLN A 23 8.77 2.46 7.30
N LEU A 24 7.54 2.03 7.58
CA LEU A 24 7.29 0.88 8.46
C LEU A 24 7.79 -0.45 7.87
N VAL A 25 7.70 -0.62 6.55
CA VAL A 25 8.29 -1.78 5.86
C VAL A 25 9.81 -1.77 6.01
N ASP A 26 10.45 -0.62 5.80
CA ASP A 26 11.90 -0.47 5.93
C ASP A 26 12.34 -0.75 7.39
N GLU A 27 11.63 -0.21 8.39
CA GLU A 27 11.88 -0.48 9.81
C GLU A 27 11.70 -1.96 10.18
N SER A 28 10.65 -2.61 9.67
CA SER A 28 10.40 -4.04 9.88
C SER A 28 11.50 -4.89 9.28
N TYR A 29 11.98 -4.53 8.09
CA TYR A 29 13.08 -5.21 7.43
C TYR A 29 14.40 -5.04 8.18
N ASP A 30 14.73 -3.83 8.61
CA ASP A 30 15.94 -3.54 9.40
C ASP A 30 15.94 -4.31 10.72
N PHE A 31 14.79 -4.40 11.40
CA PHE A 31 14.65 -5.22 12.60
C PHE A 31 14.88 -6.71 12.33
N CYS A 32 14.36 -7.23 11.21
CA CYS A 32 14.62 -8.61 10.80
C CYS A 32 16.12 -8.87 10.56
N LEU A 33 16.79 -7.95 9.87
CA LEU A 33 18.24 -8.03 9.62
C LEU A 33 19.05 -7.99 10.92
N TYR A 34 18.66 -7.13 11.87
CA TYR A 34 19.29 -7.06 13.18
C TYR A 34 19.25 -8.42 13.89
N ARG A 35 18.09 -9.09 13.90
CA ARG A 35 17.95 -10.44 14.49
C ARG A 35 18.79 -11.50 13.78
N CYS A 36 18.98 -11.38 12.46
CA CYS A 36 19.88 -12.27 11.73
C CYS A 36 21.33 -12.13 12.20
N ALA A 37 21.75 -10.94 12.65
CA ALA A 37 23.09 -10.71 13.17
C ALA A 37 23.28 -11.26 14.60
N GLU A 38 22.20 -11.40 15.38
CA GLU A 38 22.26 -11.95 16.75
C GLU A 38 22.35 -13.48 16.78
N LYS A 39 21.92 -14.17 15.72
CA LYS A 39 21.88 -15.64 15.67
C LYS A 39 23.17 -16.23 15.08
N PRO A 40 23.82 -17.19 15.74
CA PRO A 40 24.90 -17.96 15.13
C PRO A 40 24.32 -18.87 14.04
N GLY A 41 24.80 -18.74 12.80
CA GLY A 41 24.31 -19.55 11.67
C GLY A 41 24.58 -18.93 10.31
N ASN A 42 23.89 -19.44 9.28
CA ASN A 42 23.99 -18.89 7.93
C ASN A 42 23.23 -17.56 7.81
N ILE A 43 23.92 -16.48 8.11
CA ILE A 43 23.42 -15.09 8.04
C ILE A 43 22.83 -14.80 6.65
N GLN A 44 23.43 -15.32 5.58
CA GLN A 44 22.99 -15.04 4.21
C GLN A 44 21.58 -15.58 3.97
N THR A 45 21.31 -16.83 4.34
CA THR A 45 19.98 -17.43 4.23
C THR A 45 18.95 -16.67 5.08
N CYS A 46 19.34 -16.19 6.27
CA CYS A 46 18.45 -15.39 7.12
C CYS A 46 18.07 -14.06 6.45
N LYS A 47 19.04 -13.34 5.87
CA LYS A 47 18.79 -12.08 5.15
C LYS A 47 17.91 -12.28 3.92
N GLU A 48 18.12 -13.37 3.18
CA GLU A 48 17.29 -13.75 2.04
C GLU A 48 15.84 -13.99 2.45
N SER A 49 15.61 -14.68 3.57
CA SER A 49 14.26 -14.84 4.13
C SER A 49 13.64 -13.50 4.52
N CYS A 50 14.36 -12.61 5.22
CA CYS A 50 13.86 -11.28 5.55
C CYS A 50 13.40 -10.51 4.30
N PHE A 51 14.18 -10.55 3.22
CA PHE A 51 13.81 -9.89 1.96
C PHE A 51 12.56 -10.54 1.33
N LYS A 52 12.54 -11.87 1.28
CA LYS A 52 11.45 -12.65 0.70
C LYS A 52 10.13 -12.49 1.46
N ASP A 53 10.19 -12.34 2.77
CA ASP A 53 8.99 -12.35 3.63
C ASP A 53 8.45 -10.92 3.86
N ILE A 54 9.29 -9.89 3.75
CA ILE A 54 8.91 -8.49 4.02
C ILE A 54 8.84 -7.67 2.72
N ILE A 55 9.95 -7.60 1.99
CA ILE A 55 10.08 -6.70 0.83
C ILE A 55 9.28 -7.21 -0.38
N VAL A 56 9.36 -8.50 -0.68
CA VAL A 56 8.67 -9.07 -1.85
C VAL A 56 7.14 -8.91 -1.74
N PRO A 57 6.48 -9.27 -0.62
CA PRO A 57 5.03 -9.14 -0.50
C PRO A 57 4.58 -7.68 -0.54
N PHE A 58 5.32 -6.77 0.09
CA PHE A 58 5.04 -5.33 0.01
C PHE A 58 5.10 -4.84 -1.44
N ARG A 59 6.19 -5.13 -2.17
CA ARG A 59 6.34 -4.72 -3.57
C ARG A 59 5.25 -5.29 -4.45
N PHE A 60 4.94 -6.58 -4.26
CA PHE A 60 3.88 -7.25 -5.02
C PHE A 60 2.52 -6.59 -4.80
N LYS A 61 2.10 -6.42 -3.54
CA LYS A 61 0.80 -5.80 -3.21
C LYS A 61 0.71 -4.36 -3.73
N ASN A 62 1.77 -3.58 -3.58
CA ASN A 62 1.81 -2.20 -4.07
C ASN A 62 1.73 -2.12 -5.60
N HIS A 63 2.42 -3.02 -6.32
CA HIS A 63 2.30 -3.11 -7.78
C HIS A 63 0.89 -3.53 -8.21
N ALA A 64 0.35 -4.60 -7.62
CA ALA A 64 -0.98 -5.10 -7.93
C ALA A 64 -2.07 -4.03 -7.71
N SER A 65 -1.98 -3.26 -6.63
CA SER A 65 -2.89 -2.13 -6.35
C SER A 65 -2.83 -1.06 -7.43
N ARG A 66 -1.63 -0.69 -7.89
CA ARG A 66 -1.48 0.33 -8.94
C ARG A 66 -2.07 -0.12 -10.26
N ASP A 67 -1.85 -1.38 -10.64
CA ASP A 67 -2.46 -1.96 -11.84
C ASP A 67 -3.98 -2.01 -11.72
N GLU A 68 -4.50 -2.35 -10.55
CA GLU A 68 -5.94 -2.38 -10.27
C GLU A 68 -6.54 -0.97 -10.34
N GLU A 69 -5.87 0.04 -9.77
CA GLU A 69 -6.29 1.43 -9.83
C GLU A 69 -6.38 1.94 -11.26
N ASP A 70 -5.35 1.69 -12.07
CA ASP A 70 -5.34 2.05 -13.50
C ASP A 70 -6.50 1.39 -14.26
N ASN A 71 -6.78 0.12 -13.96
CA ASN A 71 -7.88 -0.61 -14.57
C ASN A 71 -9.26 -0.08 -14.15
N LEU A 72 -9.45 0.20 -12.86
CA LEU A 72 -10.70 0.77 -12.33
C LEU A 72 -10.95 2.16 -12.91
N TYR A 73 -9.92 2.99 -12.99
CA TYR A 73 -9.99 4.31 -13.61
C TYR A 73 -10.44 4.23 -15.06
N ARG A 74 -9.78 3.37 -15.86
CA ARG A 74 -10.12 3.17 -17.27
C ARG A 74 -11.54 2.64 -17.45
N LYS A 75 -11.97 1.68 -16.61
CA LYS A 75 -13.35 1.16 -16.63
C LYS A 75 -14.37 2.26 -16.31
N CYS A 76 -14.11 3.09 -15.31
CA CYS A 76 -14.99 4.20 -14.94
C CYS A 76 -15.13 5.22 -16.08
N LEU A 77 -14.04 5.59 -16.74
CA LEU A 77 -14.07 6.50 -17.89
C LEU A 77 -14.75 5.87 -19.11
N ALA A 78 -14.53 4.57 -19.36
CA ALA A 78 -15.15 3.86 -20.48
C ALA A 78 -16.68 3.86 -20.41
N GLN A 79 -17.27 3.82 -19.20
CA GLN A 79 -18.72 3.91 -19.01
C GLN A 79 -19.30 5.29 -19.37
N LYS A 80 -18.46 6.32 -19.41
CA LYS A 80 -18.83 7.72 -19.65
C LYS A 80 -18.49 8.17 -21.08
N PHE A 81 -17.85 7.31 -21.86
CA PHE A 81 -17.54 7.53 -23.26
C PHE A 81 -18.83 7.55 -24.12
N PRO A 82 -18.91 8.38 -25.19
CA PRO A 82 -17.89 9.32 -25.68
C PRO A 82 -17.88 10.68 -24.99
N SER A 83 -18.88 10.97 -24.16
CA SER A 83 -19.13 12.32 -23.62
C SER A 83 -18.44 12.55 -22.27
N ILE A 84 -17.12 12.27 -22.22
CA ILE A 84 -16.33 12.47 -20.99
C ILE A 84 -16.15 13.97 -20.72
N LYS A 85 -16.49 14.40 -19.50
CA LYS A 85 -16.31 15.76 -19.00
C LYS A 85 -15.19 15.84 -17.97
N HIS A 86 -14.77 17.06 -17.63
CA HIS A 86 -13.75 17.27 -16.60
C HIS A 86 -14.15 16.67 -15.24
N GLU A 87 -15.42 16.83 -14.85
CA GLU A 87 -15.97 16.28 -13.60
C GLU A 87 -15.82 14.76 -13.52
N ASP A 88 -15.89 14.07 -14.66
CA ASP A 88 -15.82 12.62 -14.71
C ASP A 88 -14.47 12.06 -14.30
N TYR A 89 -13.39 12.77 -14.64
CA TYR A 89 -12.04 12.42 -14.21
C TYR A 89 -11.88 12.54 -12.69
N ILE A 90 -12.49 13.58 -12.09
CA ILE A 90 -12.46 13.81 -10.65
C ILE A 90 -13.23 12.70 -9.92
N ASP A 91 -14.44 12.39 -10.39
CA ASP A 91 -15.29 11.35 -9.81
C ASP A 91 -14.64 9.97 -9.87
N CYS A 92 -14.09 9.60 -11.03
CA CYS A 92 -13.40 8.33 -11.19
C CYS A 92 -12.16 8.23 -10.32
N THR A 93 -11.45 9.35 -10.08
CA THR A 93 -10.27 9.38 -9.20
C THR A 93 -10.64 9.25 -7.72
N ASN A 94 -11.75 9.84 -7.28
CA ASN A 94 -12.17 9.77 -5.87
C ASN A 94 -12.51 8.34 -5.42
N LEU A 95 -13.07 7.52 -6.32
CA LEU A 95 -13.33 6.10 -6.03
C LEU A 95 -12.03 5.32 -5.74
N LEU A 96 -10.98 5.57 -6.53
CA LEU A 96 -9.67 4.90 -6.38
C LEU A 96 -9.01 5.22 -5.03
N HIS A 97 -9.06 6.49 -4.63
CA HIS A 97 -8.42 6.95 -3.39
C HIS A 97 -8.99 6.27 -2.14
N LYS A 98 -10.29 5.97 -2.14
CA LYS A 98 -10.93 5.25 -1.02
C LYS A 98 -10.42 3.82 -0.90
N ASP A 99 -10.33 3.10 -2.01
CA ASP A 99 -9.87 1.71 -2.03
C ASP A 99 -8.38 1.62 -1.66
N ARG A 100 -7.57 2.58 -2.13
CA ARG A 100 -6.15 2.65 -1.80
C ARG A 100 -5.89 2.92 -0.32
N LEU A 101 -6.67 3.79 0.33
CA LEU A 101 -6.55 4.00 1.77
C LEU A 101 -6.85 2.74 2.58
N LYS A 102 -7.87 1.98 2.15
CA LYS A 102 -8.19 0.69 2.78
C LYS A 102 -7.01 -0.27 2.64
N MET A 103 -6.46 -0.41 1.43
CA MET A 103 -5.29 -1.28 1.21
C MET A 103 -4.09 -0.85 2.06
N ILE A 104 -3.75 0.44 2.10
CA ILE A 104 -2.65 0.94 2.93
C ILE A 104 -2.91 0.61 4.40
N GLY A 105 -4.15 0.82 4.88
CA GLY A 105 -4.56 0.45 6.24
C GLY A 105 -4.34 -1.04 6.53
N ASP A 106 -4.80 -1.92 5.64
CA ASP A 106 -4.64 -3.37 5.80
C ASP A 106 -3.16 -3.79 5.83
N GLN A 107 -2.30 -3.16 5.02
CA GLN A 107 -0.86 -3.41 5.05
C GLN A 107 -0.19 -2.90 6.32
N LEU A 108 -0.59 -1.73 6.81
CA LEU A 108 -0.10 -1.17 8.08
C LEU A 108 -0.42 -2.09 9.25
N VAL A 109 -1.67 -2.59 9.32
CA VAL A 109 -2.10 -3.54 10.36
C VAL A 109 -1.27 -4.82 10.27
N SER A 110 -1.14 -5.41 9.09
CA SER A 110 -0.38 -6.65 8.89
C SER A 110 1.10 -6.50 9.30
N ILE A 111 1.76 -5.38 8.96
CA ILE A 111 3.15 -5.12 9.36
C ILE A 111 3.25 -4.93 10.87
N SER A 112 2.28 -4.25 11.47
CA SER A 112 2.24 -4.00 12.91
C SER A 112 2.06 -5.30 13.70
N GLU A 113 1.13 -6.16 13.28
CA GLU A 113 0.90 -7.49 13.85
C GLU A 113 2.14 -8.38 13.73
N ASN A 114 2.78 -8.40 12.55
CA ASN A 114 4.00 -9.17 12.36
C ASN A 114 5.12 -8.65 13.28
N THR A 115 5.30 -7.33 13.38
CA THR A 115 6.31 -6.75 14.29
C THR A 115 6.04 -7.11 15.75
N LEU A 116 4.78 -7.00 16.21
CA LEU A 116 4.39 -7.35 17.59
C LEU A 116 4.59 -8.84 17.90
N ASN A 117 4.24 -9.73 16.97
CA ASN A 117 4.45 -11.18 17.10
C ASN A 117 5.93 -11.59 17.07
N ILE A 118 6.84 -10.71 16.65
CA ILE A 118 8.28 -10.94 16.67
C ILE A 118 8.90 -10.47 18.00
N ILE A 119 8.26 -9.49 18.67
CA ILE A 119 8.68 -8.96 19.98
C ILE A 119 8.22 -9.87 21.14
N HIS A 120 7.08 -10.53 21.00
CA HIS A 120 6.53 -11.50 21.95
C HIS A 120 6.96 -12.93 21.63
#